data_AF-A0A4Y2NF93-F1
#
_entry.id   AF-A0A4Y2NF93-F1
#
_cell.length_a   1.000
_cell.length_b   1.000
_cell.length_c   1.000
_cell.angle_alpha   90.00
_cell.angle_beta   90.00
_cell.angle_gamma   90.00
#
_symmetry.space_group_name_H-M   'P 1'
#
loop_
_entity.id
_entity.type
_entity.pdbx_description
1 polymer ?
#
loop_
_entity_poly.entity_id
_entity_poly.type
_entity_poly.pdbx_seq_one_letter_code
_entity_poly.pdbx_strand_id
1 'polypeptide(L)'
;MPKYRTKPTKNRSFHGNRFTNANQSVEEPATASASKLIMNDCAELKDEVNGRNELKGNRIMDIFILNFMFSALCCPQCLKTGLKLTEDSRFGLCSDFTLTCKCGYMNGFTSTAKMGRKSTLNSLLVLGLRLIGKGFTAGKKLLCTVNLPFMSKFTFRRHEDQLLKAVRCAADKNMKEAATEVRTKTKTSSCGV
;
A
#
# COMPACT_ATOMS: atom_id res chain seq x y z
N MET A 1 32.74 42.93 -14.54
CA MET A 1 32.91 41.46 -14.51
C MET A 1 32.00 40.83 -15.56
N PRO A 2 32.51 40.07 -16.55
CA PRO A 2 31.67 39.44 -17.56
C PRO A 2 31.04 38.14 -17.04
N LYS A 3 29.72 37.99 -17.23
CA LYS A 3 28.96 36.79 -16.83
C LYS A 3 29.19 35.66 -17.85
N TYR A 4 29.74 34.54 -17.39
CA TYR A 4 29.94 33.34 -18.21
C TYR A 4 28.59 32.67 -18.48
N ARG A 5 28.18 32.56 -19.74
CA ARG A 5 26.93 31.89 -20.16
C ARG A 5 27.25 30.41 -20.38
N THR A 6 26.76 29.54 -19.50
CA THR A 6 26.89 28.08 -19.67
C THR A 6 26.07 27.62 -20.87
N LYS A 7 26.71 26.90 -21.80
CA LYS A 7 26.03 26.30 -22.96
C LYS A 7 25.13 25.15 -22.50
N PRO A 8 23.90 25.01 -23.03
CA PRO A 8 23.03 23.88 -22.69
C PRO A 8 23.64 22.57 -23.18
N THR A 9 23.74 21.59 -22.28
CA THR A 9 24.15 20.23 -22.61
C THR A 9 23.07 19.56 -23.46
N LYS A 10 23.44 19.05 -24.64
CA LYS A 10 22.55 18.20 -25.45
C LYS A 10 22.20 16.94 -24.65
N ASN A 11 20.93 16.75 -24.32
CA ASN A 11 20.44 15.49 -23.77
C ASN A 11 20.69 14.38 -24.80
N ARG A 12 21.37 13.30 -24.38
CA ARG A 12 21.53 12.10 -25.21
C ARG A 12 20.15 11.45 -25.35
N SER A 13 19.77 11.09 -26.58
CA SER A 13 18.54 10.34 -26.82
C SER A 13 18.64 8.95 -26.16
N PHE A 14 17.59 8.56 -25.45
CA PHE A 14 17.47 7.23 -24.86
C PHE A 14 17.21 6.21 -25.96
N HIS A 15 18.11 5.24 -26.14
CA HIS A 15 18.08 4.29 -27.26
C HIS A 15 17.31 2.98 -26.98
N GLY A 16 16.60 2.90 -25.85
CA GLY A 16 15.82 1.72 -25.46
C GLY A 16 16.68 0.47 -25.21
N ASN A 17 16.07 -0.55 -24.60
CA ASN A 17 16.72 -1.83 -24.35
C ASN A 17 16.67 -2.69 -25.62
N ARG A 18 17.67 -2.54 -26.49
CA ARG A 18 17.80 -3.27 -27.77
C ARG A 18 18.01 -4.79 -27.65
N PHE A 19 18.04 -5.34 -26.44
CA PHE A 19 18.35 -6.76 -26.17
C PHE A 19 17.21 -7.53 -25.49
N THR A 20 16.01 -6.96 -25.43
CA THR A 20 14.84 -7.67 -24.87
C THR A 20 14.19 -8.50 -25.98
N ASN A 21 14.50 -9.80 -26.03
CA ASN A 21 13.82 -10.74 -26.93
C ASN A 21 12.43 -11.06 -26.38
N ALA A 22 11.38 -10.80 -27.15
CA ALA A 22 9.97 -10.97 -26.76
C ALA A 22 9.50 -12.44 -26.71
N ASN A 23 10.33 -13.41 -27.10
CA ASN A 23 9.92 -14.80 -27.36
C ASN A 23 10.41 -15.83 -26.33
N GLN A 24 10.81 -15.44 -25.12
CA GLN A 24 11.07 -16.41 -24.04
C GLN A 24 10.00 -16.27 -22.96
N SER A 25 9.07 -17.23 -22.92
CA SER A 25 8.19 -17.45 -21.78
C SER A 25 9.02 -18.02 -20.63
N VAL A 26 9.65 -17.14 -19.87
CA VAL A 26 10.24 -17.46 -18.58
C VAL A 26 9.22 -17.04 -17.53
N GLU A 27 8.90 -17.92 -16.58
CA GLU A 27 8.15 -17.51 -15.38
C GLU A 27 8.94 -16.36 -14.73
N GLU A 28 8.38 -15.15 -14.78
CA GLU A 28 9.12 -13.95 -14.42
C GLU A 28 9.22 -13.83 -12.89
N PRO A 29 10.42 -13.60 -12.33
CA PRO A 29 10.58 -13.40 -10.89
C PRO A 29 9.94 -12.09 -10.43
N ALA A 30 9.17 -12.16 -9.34
CA ALA A 30 8.38 -11.04 -8.79
C ALA A 30 9.24 -9.79 -8.52
N THR A 31 9.14 -8.77 -9.37
CA THR A 31 9.93 -7.52 -9.27
C THR A 31 9.07 -6.34 -8.82
N ALA A 32 9.60 -5.52 -7.90
CA ALA A 32 8.92 -4.34 -7.34
C ALA A 32 8.93 -3.09 -8.26
N SER A 33 9.20 -3.24 -9.56
CA SER A 33 9.18 -2.12 -10.52
C SER A 33 7.74 -1.83 -10.93
N ALA A 34 7.32 -0.57 -10.87
CA ALA A 34 5.97 -0.15 -11.27
C ALA A 34 5.61 -0.54 -12.72
N SER A 35 6.60 -0.66 -13.61
CA SER A 35 6.41 -1.11 -15.01
C SER A 35 6.29 -2.62 -15.18
N LYS A 36 6.64 -3.40 -14.14
CA LYS A 36 6.61 -4.88 -14.12
C LYS A 36 5.63 -5.44 -13.11
N LEU A 37 4.88 -4.58 -12.41
CA LEU A 37 3.59 -4.97 -11.86
C LEU A 37 2.69 -5.23 -13.08
N ILE A 38 2.79 -6.42 -13.65
CA ILE A 38 1.74 -6.91 -14.53
C ILE A 38 0.47 -6.78 -13.68
N MET A 39 -0.53 -6.04 -14.15
CA MET A 39 -1.84 -6.01 -13.50
C MET A 39 -2.51 -7.41 -13.43
N ASN A 40 -1.81 -8.47 -13.86
CA ASN A 40 -2.15 -9.85 -13.56
C ASN A 40 -2.04 -10.18 -12.06
N ASP A 41 -1.22 -9.49 -11.27
CA ASP A 41 -1.27 -9.65 -9.80
C ASP A 41 -2.51 -8.96 -9.20
N CYS A 42 -3.18 -8.08 -9.95
CA CYS A 42 -4.56 -7.68 -9.68
C CYS A 42 -5.59 -8.66 -10.29
N ALA A 43 -5.20 -9.52 -11.23
CA ALA A 43 -6.06 -10.63 -11.67
C ALA A 43 -6.10 -11.78 -10.65
N GLU A 44 -5.19 -11.81 -9.65
CA GLU A 44 -5.33 -12.59 -8.41
C GLU A 44 -6.17 -11.90 -7.33
N LEU A 45 -6.68 -10.67 -7.58
CA LEU A 45 -8.03 -10.34 -7.12
C LEU A 45 -9.03 -11.03 -8.07
N LYS A 46 -8.86 -12.34 -8.28
CA LYS A 46 -10.04 -13.15 -8.55
C LYS A 46 -10.90 -12.86 -7.34
N ASP A 47 -12.05 -12.22 -7.57
CA ASP A 47 -13.19 -12.47 -6.73
C ASP A 47 -13.29 -13.99 -6.70
N GLU A 48 -12.68 -14.63 -5.69
CA GLU A 48 -13.10 -15.93 -5.28
C GLU A 48 -14.54 -15.69 -4.84
N VAL A 49 -15.45 -15.88 -5.81
CA VAL A 49 -16.86 -16.14 -5.61
C VAL A 49 -16.95 -17.51 -4.93
N ASN A 50 -16.27 -17.65 -3.80
CA ASN A 50 -16.39 -18.75 -2.87
C ASN A 50 -17.54 -18.39 -1.93
N GLY A 51 -18.76 -18.47 -2.47
CA GLY A 51 -19.97 -18.90 -1.77
C GLY A 51 -20.30 -18.35 -0.37
N ARG A 52 -19.76 -17.19 0.04
CA ARG A 52 -20.12 -16.49 1.28
C ARG A 52 -20.04 -14.99 1.02
N ASN A 53 -21.15 -14.29 1.23
CA ASN A 53 -21.30 -12.84 1.15
C ASN A 53 -20.52 -12.11 2.26
N GLU A 54 -19.20 -12.35 2.41
CA GLU A 54 -18.39 -11.66 3.41
C GLU A 54 -17.84 -10.35 2.84
N LEU A 55 -18.36 -9.22 3.34
CA LEU A 55 -17.83 -7.90 3.04
C LEU A 55 -16.38 -7.78 3.54
N LYS A 56 -15.40 -7.69 2.64
CA LYS A 56 -13.96 -7.59 2.94
C LYS A 56 -13.30 -6.36 2.31
N GLY A 57 -12.25 -5.84 2.96
CA GLY A 57 -11.39 -4.75 2.45
C GLY A 57 -11.73 -3.35 2.98
N ASN A 58 -10.91 -2.34 2.65
CA ASN A 58 -11.04 -0.98 3.20
C ASN A 58 -11.93 -0.09 2.31
N ARG A 59 -12.97 0.54 2.87
CA ARG A 59 -13.82 1.55 2.20
C ARG A 59 -13.66 2.90 2.89
N ILE A 60 -13.79 3.98 2.13
CA ILE A 60 -13.83 5.35 2.67
C ILE A 60 -15.29 5.65 3.03
N MET A 61 -15.53 6.04 4.29
CA MET A 61 -16.85 6.38 4.80
C MET A 61 -16.76 7.70 5.56
N ASP A 62 -17.78 8.55 5.41
CA ASP A 62 -17.89 9.77 6.22
C ASP A 62 -18.26 9.40 7.67
N ILE A 63 -17.49 9.91 8.63
CA ILE A 63 -17.65 9.60 10.06
C ILE A 63 -18.98 10.11 10.60
N PHE A 64 -19.49 11.24 10.09
CA PHE A 64 -20.79 11.78 10.48
C PHE A 64 -21.92 10.83 10.08
N ILE A 65 -21.89 10.33 8.83
CA ILE A 65 -22.86 9.34 8.34
C ILE A 65 -22.80 8.07 9.19
N LEU A 66 -21.59 7.58 9.49
CA LEU A 66 -21.41 6.37 10.30
C LEU A 66 -21.94 6.55 11.73
N ASN A 67 -21.70 7.71 12.35
CA ASN A 67 -22.24 8.03 13.67
C ASN A 67 -23.78 8.12 13.67
N PHE A 68 -24.38 8.64 12.60
CA PHE A 68 -25.83 8.63 12.43
C PHE A 68 -26.39 7.21 12.35
N MET A 69 -25.74 6.32 11.59
CA MET A 69 -26.12 4.90 11.51
C MET A 69 -26.04 4.22 12.88
N PHE A 70 -24.97 4.45 13.65
CA PHE A 70 -24.87 3.89 15.00
C PHE A 70 -25.95 4.45 15.94
N SER A 71 -26.32 5.71 15.82
CA SER A 71 -27.37 6.32 16.65
C SER A 71 -28.73 5.63 16.46
N ALA A 72 -29.00 5.07 15.27
CA ALA A 72 -30.21 4.31 14.98
C ALA A 72 -30.19 2.87 15.54
N LEU A 73 -29.02 2.34 15.89
CA LEU A 73 -28.86 0.99 16.42
C LEU A 73 -29.15 0.92 17.92
N CYS A 74 -29.70 -0.22 18.36
CA CYS A 74 -29.96 -0.49 19.77
C CYS A 74 -28.67 -0.86 20.52
N CYS A 75 -28.53 -0.35 21.74
CA CYS A 75 -27.47 -0.74 22.65
C CYS A 75 -27.61 -2.23 23.04
N PRO A 76 -26.52 -3.03 22.99
CA PRO A 76 -26.58 -4.45 23.36
C PRO A 76 -26.94 -4.72 24.83
N GLN A 77 -26.74 -3.75 25.72
CA GLN A 77 -27.02 -3.91 27.16
C GLN A 77 -28.43 -3.48 27.56
N CYS A 78 -28.86 -2.29 27.13
CA CYS A 78 -30.16 -1.73 27.56
C CYS A 78 -31.24 -1.74 26.48
N LEU A 79 -30.92 -2.20 25.26
CA LEU A 79 -31.81 -2.28 24.10
C LEU A 79 -32.44 -0.96 23.64
N LYS A 80 -32.01 0.17 24.20
CA LYS A 80 -32.39 1.53 23.75
C LYS A 80 -31.49 1.99 22.61
N THR A 81 -32.04 2.78 21.70
CA THR A 81 -31.28 3.42 20.62
C THR A 81 -30.41 4.57 21.16
N GLY A 82 -29.55 5.11 20.29
CA GLY A 82 -28.69 6.25 20.61
C GLY A 82 -27.27 5.85 21.02
N LEU A 83 -26.71 4.82 20.38
CA LEU A 83 -25.26 4.58 20.45
C LEU A 83 -24.51 5.75 19.81
N LYS A 84 -23.48 6.23 20.50
CA LYS A 84 -22.63 7.33 20.02
C LYS A 84 -21.24 6.82 19.69
N LEU A 85 -20.76 7.14 18.50
CA LEU A 85 -19.40 6.88 18.07
C LEU A 85 -18.48 8.03 18.51
N THR A 86 -17.37 7.70 19.16
CA THR A 86 -16.30 8.64 19.50
C THR A 86 -14.98 8.16 18.90
N GLU A 87 -14.17 9.08 18.38
CA GLU A 87 -12.77 8.82 18.00
C GLU A 87 -11.88 9.15 19.20
N ASP A 88 -11.29 8.14 19.82
CA ASP A 88 -10.47 8.30 21.02
C ASP A 88 -9.04 8.69 20.66
N SER A 89 -8.53 8.12 19.56
CA SER A 89 -7.22 8.48 19.03
C SER A 89 -7.10 8.18 17.54
N ARG A 90 -6.16 8.86 16.88
CA ARG A 90 -5.88 8.67 15.45
C ARG A 90 -4.39 8.56 15.18
N PHE A 91 -4.02 7.57 14.38
CA PHE A 91 -2.66 7.34 13.90
C PHE A 91 -2.64 7.25 12.37
N GLY A 92 -2.47 8.39 11.71
CA GLY A 92 -2.56 8.46 10.24
C GLY A 92 -3.99 8.29 9.77
N LEU A 93 -4.23 7.24 8.98
CA LEU A 93 -5.57 6.84 8.51
C LEU A 93 -6.26 5.84 9.44
N CYS A 94 -5.57 5.34 10.46
CA CYS A 94 -6.15 4.44 11.44
C CYS A 94 -6.71 5.22 12.61
N SER A 95 -7.92 4.90 13.01
CA SER A 95 -8.63 5.51 14.13
C SER A 95 -9.01 4.43 15.13
N ASP A 96 -8.89 4.77 16.40
CA ASP A 96 -9.41 3.98 17.51
C ASP A 96 -10.72 4.63 17.94
N PHE A 97 -11.79 3.85 17.86
CA PHE A 97 -13.15 4.29 18.11
C PHE A 97 -13.72 3.60 19.33
N THR A 98 -14.61 4.29 20.04
CA THR A 98 -15.46 3.69 21.06
C THR A 98 -16.93 3.96 20.74
N LEU A 99 -17.76 2.92 20.83
CA LEU A 99 -19.21 3.05 20.88
C LEU A 99 -19.65 3.17 22.33
N THR A 100 -20.39 4.23 22.63
CA THR A 100 -20.88 4.53 23.98
C THR A 100 -22.40 4.58 24.03
N CYS A 101 -22.99 4.19 25.16
CA CYS A 101 -24.41 4.39 25.46
C CYS A 101 -24.57 5.08 26.82
N LYS A 102 -25.69 5.78 27.02
CA LYS A 102 -26.05 6.41 28.31
C LYS A 102 -26.18 5.43 29.47
N CYS A 103 -26.40 4.13 29.20
CA CYS A 103 -26.44 3.11 30.25
C CYS A 103 -25.06 2.66 30.75
N GLY A 104 -23.97 3.22 30.21
CA GLY A 104 -22.60 2.85 30.57
C GLY A 104 -21.96 1.80 29.65
N TYR A 105 -22.67 1.31 28.63
CA TYR A 105 -22.07 0.44 27.61
C TYR A 105 -20.93 1.17 26.91
N MET A 106 -19.79 0.49 26.79
CA MET A 106 -18.62 0.94 26.04
C MET A 106 -18.02 -0.25 25.28
N ASN A 107 -17.71 -0.05 24.00
CA ASN A 107 -17.00 -1.03 23.21
C ASN A 107 -16.03 -0.36 22.25
N GLY A 108 -14.75 -0.66 22.42
CA GLY A 108 -13.66 -0.11 21.63
C GLY A 108 -13.33 -0.97 20.42
N PHE A 109 -13.08 -0.36 19.27
CA PHE A 109 -12.66 -1.04 18.06
C PHE A 109 -11.76 -0.14 17.21
N THR A 110 -11.07 -0.73 16.23
CA THR A 110 -10.12 -0.03 15.37
C THR A 110 -10.61 0.00 13.92
N SER A 111 -10.39 1.11 13.21
CA SER A 111 -10.89 1.29 11.83
C SER A 111 -10.29 0.33 10.80
N THR A 112 -9.16 -0.30 11.11
CA THR A 112 -8.50 -1.29 10.28
C THR A 112 -7.77 -2.29 11.17
N ALA A 113 -7.54 -3.51 10.67
CA ALA A 113 -6.76 -4.50 11.39
C ALA A 113 -5.35 -3.97 11.67
N LYS A 114 -4.91 -4.11 12.92
CA LYS A 114 -3.55 -3.77 13.35
C LYS A 114 -2.69 -5.04 13.37
N MET A 115 -1.55 -5.01 12.70
CA MET A 115 -0.52 -6.04 12.87
C MET A 115 0.47 -5.55 13.93
N GLY A 116 0.26 -6.00 15.18
CA GLY A 116 0.95 -5.45 16.35
C GLY A 116 0.63 -3.97 16.55
N ARG A 117 1.66 -3.12 16.65
CA ARG A 117 1.48 -1.65 16.82
C ARG A 117 1.37 -0.89 15.50
N LYS A 118 1.24 -1.57 14.35
CA LYS A 118 1.29 -0.94 13.03
C LYS A 118 -0.08 -1.02 12.35
N SER A 119 -0.50 0.10 11.78
CA SER A 119 -1.65 0.15 10.89
C SER A 119 -1.26 -0.38 9.51
N THR A 120 -1.94 -1.44 9.07
CA THR A 120 -1.80 -2.00 7.72
C THR A 120 -2.16 -0.94 6.66
N LEU A 121 -3.22 -0.16 6.91
CA LEU A 121 -3.70 0.88 6.01
C LEU A 121 -2.65 1.98 5.74
N ASN A 122 -1.91 2.42 6.76
CA ASN A 122 -0.83 3.39 6.58
C ASN A 122 0.29 2.82 5.69
N SER A 123 0.69 1.57 5.88
CA SER A 123 1.70 0.92 5.03
C SER A 123 1.24 0.81 3.58
N LEU A 124 -0.03 0.42 3.36
CA LEU A 124 -0.62 0.33 2.02
C LEU A 124 -0.66 1.68 1.31
N LEU A 125 -1.00 2.75 2.02
CA LEU A 125 -0.97 4.10 1.47
C LEU A 125 0.45 4.50 1.03
N VAL A 126 1.46 4.28 1.87
CA VAL A 126 2.86 4.63 1.53
C VAL A 126 3.35 3.80 0.35
N LEU A 127 3.01 2.51 0.30
CA LEU A 127 3.29 1.65 -0.84
C LEU A 127 2.62 2.19 -2.11
N GLY A 128 1.31 2.48 -2.07
CA GLY A 128 0.58 3.02 -3.21
C GLY A 128 1.18 4.32 -3.74
N LEU A 129 1.54 5.24 -2.84
CA LEU A 129 2.24 6.49 -3.21
C LEU A 129 3.59 6.20 -3.87
N ARG A 130 4.37 5.24 -3.34
CA ARG A 130 5.66 4.84 -3.92
C ARG A 130 5.50 4.27 -5.33
N LEU A 131 4.48 3.44 -5.55
CA LEU A 131 4.18 2.84 -6.86
C LEU A 131 3.89 3.89 -7.93
N ILE A 132 3.16 4.96 -7.57
CA ILE A 132 2.87 6.08 -8.49
C ILE A 132 3.96 7.18 -8.50
N GLY A 133 5.12 6.92 -7.89
CA GLY A 133 6.24 7.88 -7.85
C GLY A 133 5.97 9.15 -7.06
N LYS A 134 5.08 9.10 -6.06
CA LYS A 134 4.71 10.23 -5.20
C LYS A 134 5.22 10.04 -3.78
N GLY A 135 5.64 11.14 -3.16
CA GLY A 135 6.12 11.16 -1.77
C GLY A 135 5.12 11.82 -0.81
N PHE A 136 5.57 12.03 0.43
CA PHE A 136 4.80 12.61 1.54
C PHE A 136 3.96 13.83 1.14
N THR A 137 4.56 14.84 0.48
CA THR A 137 3.87 16.10 0.16
C THR A 137 2.71 15.89 -0.79
N ALA A 138 2.87 15.03 -1.80
CA ALA A 138 1.81 14.72 -2.76
C ALA A 138 0.71 13.88 -2.10
N GLY A 139 1.08 12.90 -1.26
CA GLY A 139 0.10 12.11 -0.50
C GLY A 139 -0.72 12.96 0.48
N LYS A 140 -0.08 13.91 1.18
CA LYS A 140 -0.77 14.86 2.05
C LYS A 140 -1.77 15.70 1.27
N LYS A 141 -1.36 16.27 0.13
CA LYS A 141 -2.25 17.05 -0.74
C LYS A 141 -3.45 16.21 -1.20
N LEU A 142 -3.20 15.01 -1.71
CA LEU A 142 -4.24 14.09 -2.17
C LEU A 142 -5.31 13.84 -1.10
N LEU A 143 -4.90 13.46 0.11
CA LEU A 143 -5.84 13.12 1.17
C LEU A 143 -6.55 14.34 1.73
N CYS A 144 -5.87 15.48 1.85
CA CYS A 144 -6.53 16.74 2.22
C CYS A 144 -7.60 17.14 1.20
N THR A 145 -7.37 16.93 -0.11
CA THR A 145 -8.37 17.25 -1.15
C THR A 145 -9.67 16.45 -1.00
N VAL A 146 -9.58 15.20 -0.52
CA VAL A 146 -10.76 14.34 -0.29
C VAL A 146 -11.23 14.35 1.18
N ASN A 147 -10.86 15.39 1.93
CA ASN A 147 -11.21 15.56 3.35
C ASN A 147 -10.82 14.35 4.23
N LEU A 148 -9.69 13.71 3.93
CA LEU A 148 -9.15 12.61 4.72
C LEU A 148 -7.95 13.03 5.57
N PRO A 149 -7.82 12.47 6.78
CA PRO A 149 -6.66 12.69 7.60
C PRO A 149 -5.38 12.16 6.94
N PHE A 150 -4.24 12.72 7.33
CA PHE A 150 -2.93 12.18 6.94
C PHE A 150 -2.06 11.88 8.16
N MET A 151 -1.05 11.04 7.93
CA MET A 151 -0.04 10.73 8.93
C MET A 151 1.03 11.82 9.05
N SER A 152 1.74 11.82 10.17
CA SER A 152 2.89 12.71 10.35
C SER A 152 4.03 12.36 9.39
N LYS A 153 4.91 13.34 9.10
CA LYS A 153 6.11 13.10 8.27
C LYS A 153 7.03 12.04 8.85
N PHE A 154 7.15 11.99 10.17
CA PHE A 154 7.92 10.97 10.87
C PHE A 154 7.32 9.57 10.69
N THR A 155 6.01 9.44 10.89
CA THR A 155 5.28 8.18 10.68
C THR A 155 5.42 7.69 9.24
N PHE A 156 5.26 8.60 8.26
CA PHE A 156 5.43 8.29 6.85
C PHE A 156 6.82 7.71 6.56
N ARG A 157 7.88 8.39 7.00
CA ARG A 157 9.26 7.92 6.82
C ARG A 157 9.50 6.55 7.44
N ARG A 158 8.93 6.29 8.63
CA ARG A 158 9.04 4.98 9.27
C ARG A 158 8.40 3.85 8.44
N HIS A 159 7.28 4.12 7.77
CA HIS A 159 6.66 3.16 6.84
C HIS A 159 7.49 3.02 5.56
N GLU A 160 7.99 4.13 5.01
CA GLU A 160 8.87 4.17 3.84
C GLU A 160 10.16 3.36 4.06
N ASP A 161 10.82 3.51 5.21
CA ASP A 161 12.03 2.77 5.56
C ASP A 161 11.76 1.26 5.69
N GLN A 162 10.60 0.88 6.21
CA GLN A 162 10.21 -0.53 6.31
C GLN A 162 9.97 -1.14 4.93
N LEU A 163 9.26 -0.40 4.06
CA LEU A 163 9.06 -0.81 2.68
C LEU A 163 10.40 -0.92 1.94
N LEU A 164 11.31 0.04 2.13
CA LEU A 164 12.64 0.00 1.51
C LEU A 164 13.44 -1.23 1.96
N LYS A 165 13.39 -1.59 3.25
CA LYS A 165 14.03 -2.82 3.76
C LYS A 165 13.44 -4.08 3.13
N ALA A 166 12.11 -4.16 3.03
CA ALA A 166 11.43 -5.29 2.42
C ALA A 166 11.76 -5.41 0.92
N VAL A 167 11.73 -4.29 0.20
CA VAL A 167 12.08 -4.23 -1.24
C VAL A 167 13.53 -4.63 -1.48
N ARG A 168 14.48 -4.18 -0.65
CA ARG A 168 15.88 -4.59 -0.74
C ARG A 168 16.05 -6.09 -0.53
N CYS A 169 15.41 -6.64 0.51
CA CYS A 169 15.45 -8.08 0.78
C CYS A 169 14.89 -8.90 -0.40
N ALA A 170 13.76 -8.48 -0.97
CA ALA A 170 13.16 -9.11 -2.14
C ALA A 170 14.09 -9.00 -3.37
N ALA A 171 14.66 -7.82 -3.63
CA ALA A 171 15.58 -7.62 -4.73
C ALA A 171 16.85 -8.48 -4.59
N ASP A 172 17.44 -8.54 -3.39
CA ASP A 172 18.62 -9.37 -3.11
C ASP A 172 18.31 -10.87 -3.31
N LYS A 173 17.15 -11.33 -2.86
CA LYS A 173 16.70 -12.70 -3.05
C LYS A 173 16.52 -13.01 -4.54
N ASN A 174 15.76 -12.18 -5.26
CA ASN A 174 15.50 -12.36 -6.68
C ASN A 174 16.78 -12.34 -7.51
N MET A 175 17.71 -11.43 -7.21
CA MET A 175 19.00 -11.35 -7.91
C MET A 175 19.86 -12.60 -7.66
N LYS A 176 19.84 -13.15 -6.44
CA LYS A 176 20.53 -14.41 -6.13
C LYS A 176 19.89 -15.59 -6.86
N GLU A 177 18.58 -15.69 -6.86
CA GLU A 177 17.83 -16.75 -7.55
C GLU A 177 18.06 -16.71 -9.07
N ALA A 178 17.96 -15.53 -9.68
CA ALA A 178 18.28 -15.33 -11.10
C ALA A 178 19.74 -15.68 -11.41
N ALA A 179 20.69 -15.29 -10.55
CA ALA A 179 22.10 -15.65 -10.73
C ALA A 179 22.33 -17.17 -10.63
N THR A 180 21.62 -17.87 -9.74
CA THR A 180 21.68 -19.34 -9.66
C THR A 180 21.08 -20.01 -10.89
N GLU A 181 19.97 -19.49 -11.41
CA GLU A 181 19.31 -20.01 -12.61
C GLU A 181 20.19 -19.85 -13.87
N VAL A 182 20.84 -18.70 -14.05
CA VAL A 182 21.78 -18.50 -15.15
C VAL A 182 22.94 -19.50 -15.06
N ARG A 183 23.50 -19.71 -13.85
CA ARG A 183 24.60 -20.66 -13.62
C ARG A 183 24.20 -22.10 -13.94
N THR A 184 23.00 -22.54 -13.55
CA THR A 184 22.54 -23.91 -13.84
C THR A 184 22.33 -24.11 -15.34
N LYS A 185 21.69 -23.16 -16.04
CA LYS A 185 21.50 -23.21 -17.50
C LYS A 185 22.84 -23.30 -18.26
N THR A 186 23.85 -22.52 -17.87
CA THR A 186 25.18 -22.59 -18.50
C THR A 186 25.91 -23.91 -18.27
N LYS A 187 25.65 -24.61 -17.15
CA LYS A 187 26.27 -25.93 -16.89
C LYS A 187 25.60 -27.05 -17.69
N THR A 188 24.30 -26.96 -17.94
CA THR A 188 23.57 -27.95 -18.75
C THR A 188 23.80 -27.80 -20.25
N SER A 189 24.22 -26.62 -20.73
CA SER A 189 24.51 -26.37 -22.15
C SER A 189 25.91 -26.79 -22.60
N SER A 190 26.75 -27.34 -21.72
CA SER A 190 28.16 -27.68 -22.03
C SER A 190 28.47 -29.17 -22.20
N CYS A 191 27.47 -30.03 -22.45
CA CYS A 191 27.70 -31.42 -22.88
C CYS A 191 26.83 -31.72 -24.11
N GLY A 192 27.42 -31.43 -25.27
CA GLY A 192 26.89 -31.75 -26.60
C GLY A 192 28.01 -31.60 -27.61
N VAL A 193 29.11 -32.31 -27.37
CA VAL A 193 30.10 -32.70 -28.40
C VAL A 193 29.83 -34.16 -28.71
#